data_AF-A0AAN8SVA2-F1
#
_entry.id   AF-A0AAN8SVA2-F1
#
_cell.length_a   1.000
_cell.length_b   1.000
_cell.length_c   1.000
_cell.angle_alpha   90.00
_cell.angle_beta   90.00
_cell.angle_gamma   90.00
#
_symmetry.space_group_name_H-M   'P 1'
#
loop_
_entity.id
_entity.type
_entity.pdbx_description
1 polymer ?
#
loop_
_entity_poly.entity_id
_entity_poly.type
_entity_poly.pdbx_seq_one_letter_code
_entity_poly.pdbx_strand_id
1 'polypeptide(L)'
;MVEDDFVSNVIPLPNVDSKTMNKVIQYWKKHSEEDVSKYVLMEFEKAFVKVHHLILLALILAAIFLNHKEILDMMCQEVANRIKRKTPEET
;
A
#
# COMPACT_ATOMS: atom_id res chain seq x y z
N MET A 1 -22.12 -3.38 -34.87
CA MET A 1 -21.04 -4.31 -34.51
C MET A 1 -20.60 -3.91 -33.12
N VAL A 2 -21.07 -4.63 -32.11
CA VAL A 2 -20.62 -4.44 -30.73
C VAL A 2 -19.40 -5.34 -30.61
N GLU A 3 -18.22 -4.75 -30.44
CA GLU A 3 -16.98 -5.49 -30.25
C GLU A 3 -17.02 -6.11 -28.85
N ASP A 4 -17.59 -7.30 -28.82
CA ASP A 4 -17.60 -8.23 -27.68
C ASP A 4 -16.23 -8.89 -27.61
N ASP A 5 -15.23 -8.16 -27.10
CA ASP A 5 -13.92 -8.71 -26.72
C ASP A 5 -13.47 -8.19 -25.35
N PHE A 6 -14.45 -8.02 -24.44
CA PHE A 6 -14.20 -7.88 -23.00
C PHE A 6 -14.01 -9.25 -22.33
N VAL A 7 -13.41 -10.21 -23.05
CA VAL A 7 -13.05 -11.54 -22.54
C VAL A 7 -11.74 -11.43 -21.73
N SER A 8 -11.73 -10.56 -20.72
CA SER A 8 -11.54 -10.92 -19.32
C SER A 8 -11.60 -9.63 -18.50
N ASN A 9 -12.45 -9.57 -17.47
CA ASN A 9 -12.44 -8.50 -16.46
C ASN A 9 -11.15 -8.49 -15.60
N VAL A 10 -10.05 -9.06 -16.09
CA VAL A 10 -8.79 -9.19 -15.38
C VAL A 10 -7.93 -8.01 -15.77
N ILE A 11 -7.67 -7.13 -14.81
CA ILE A 11 -6.67 -6.06 -14.96
C ILE A 11 -5.30 -6.71 -14.74
N PRO A 12 -4.44 -6.83 -15.77
CA PRO A 12 -3.13 -7.45 -15.62
C PRO A 12 -2.23 -6.55 -14.78
N LEU A 13 -1.75 -7.07 -13.66
CA LEU A 13 -0.82 -6.39 -12.75
C LEU A 13 0.51 -7.15 -12.68
N PRO A 14 1.34 -7.13 -13.74
CA PRO A 14 2.54 -7.96 -13.81
C PRO A 14 3.60 -7.62 -12.75
N ASN A 15 3.56 -6.40 -12.21
CA ASN A 15 4.56 -5.90 -11.27
C ASN A 15 4.08 -5.87 -9.81
N VAL A 16 2.89 -6.39 -9.53
CA VAL A 16 2.31 -6.40 -8.17
C VAL A 16 2.00 -7.83 -7.77
N ASP A 17 2.74 -8.34 -6.77
CA ASP A 17 2.47 -9.64 -6.17
C ASP A 17 1.08 -9.68 -5.52
N SER A 18 0.41 -10.84 -5.55
CA SER A 18 -0.93 -11.02 -4.99
C SER A 18 -1.01 -10.63 -3.50
N LYS A 19 0.05 -10.86 -2.72
CA LYS A 19 0.12 -10.48 -1.31
C LYS A 19 0.15 -8.97 -1.12
N THR A 20 0.85 -8.26 -2.00
CA THR A 20 0.91 -6.80 -2.04
C THR A 20 -0.44 -6.23 -2.46
N MET A 21 -1.06 -6.78 -3.50
CA MET A 21 -2.36 -6.33 -3.97
C MET A 21 -3.46 -6.54 -2.91
N ASN A 22 -3.44 -7.68 -2.20
CA ASN A 22 -4.39 -7.96 -1.13
C ASN A 22 -4.30 -6.90 -0.01
N LYS A 23 -3.09 -6.47 0.35
CA LYS A 23 -2.89 -5.37 1.31
C LYS A 23 -3.45 -4.04 0.82
N VAL A 24 -3.21 -3.68 -0.44
CA VAL A 24 -3.77 -2.45 -1.01
C VAL A 24 -5.29 -2.49 -1.00
N ILE A 25 -5.90 -3.64 -1.33
CA ILE A 25 -7.36 -3.82 -1.26
C ILE A 25 -7.86 -3.69 0.19
N GLN A 26 -7.15 -4.25 1.18
CA GLN A 26 -7.51 -4.08 2.58
C GLN A 26 -7.47 -2.61 3.00
N TYR A 27 -6.47 -1.88 2.56
CA TYR A 27 -6.37 -0.44 2.81
C TYR A 27 -7.57 0.31 2.25
N TRP A 28 -7.93 0.07 0.98
CA TRP A 28 -9.09 0.70 0.35
C TRP A 28 -10.40 0.34 1.03
N LYS A 29 -10.59 -0.92 1.38
CA LYS A 29 -11.78 -1.35 2.14
C LYS A 29 -11.89 -0.59 3.45
N LYS A 30 -10.79 -0.51 4.21
CA LYS A 30 -10.77 0.22 5.49
C LYS A 30 -11.06 1.71 5.33
N HIS A 31 -10.52 2.35 4.29
CA HIS A 31 -10.76 3.77 4.01
C HIS A 31 -12.13 4.07 3.38
N SER A 32 -12.79 3.06 2.82
CA SER A 32 -14.13 3.16 2.26
C SER A 32 -15.24 2.92 3.29
N GLU A 33 -14.91 2.45 4.50
CA GLU A 33 -15.89 2.27 5.57
C GLU A 33 -16.32 3.63 6.11
N GLU A 34 -17.56 4.02 5.80
CA GLU A 34 -18.26 5.11 6.47
C GLU A 34 -18.49 4.71 7.95
N ASP A 35 -18.36 5.63 8.91
CA ASP A 35 -18.37 5.42 10.38
C ASP A 35 -17.09 4.92 11.08
N VAL A 36 -15.95 4.78 10.39
CA VAL A 36 -14.68 4.51 11.11
C VAL A 36 -14.11 5.80 11.71
N SER A 37 -13.96 5.83 13.03
CA SER A 37 -13.29 6.94 13.72
C SER A 37 -11.86 7.13 13.20
N LYS A 38 -11.44 8.41 13.04
CA LYS A 38 -10.08 8.79 12.64
C LYS A 38 -8.99 8.14 13.50
N TYR A 39 -9.27 7.88 14.77
CA TYR A 39 -8.33 7.19 15.66
C TYR A 39 -8.08 5.74 15.24
N VAL A 40 -9.15 5.01 14.87
CA VAL A 40 -9.07 3.62 14.41
C VAL A 40 -8.36 3.53 13.06
N LEU A 41 -8.59 4.50 12.16
CA LEU A 41 -7.83 4.61 10.91
C LEU A 41 -6.34 4.83 11.20
N MET A 42 -5.97 5.77 12.07
CA MET A 42 -4.56 6.00 12.42
C MET A 42 -3.88 4.77 13.04
N GLU A 43 -4.57 4.00 13.88
CA GLU A 43 -4.03 2.75 14.42
C GLU A 43 -3.86 1.69 13.34
N PHE A 44 -4.83 1.57 12.44
CA PHE A 44 -4.74 0.70 11.28
C PHE A 44 -3.57 1.08 10.38
N GLU A 45 -3.41 2.36 10.03
CA GLU A 45 -2.31 2.86 9.21
C GLU A 45 -0.95 2.55 9.84
N LYS A 46 -0.81 2.77 11.16
CA LYS A 46 0.41 2.40 11.91
C LYS A 46 0.72 0.91 11.85
N ALA A 47 -0.29 0.05 11.96
CA ALA A 47 -0.12 -1.39 11.81
C ALA A 47 0.18 -1.79 10.36
N PHE A 48 -0.42 -1.09 9.40
CA PHE A 48 -0.31 -1.33 7.97
C PHE A 48 1.11 -1.06 7.44
N VAL A 49 1.76 0.02 7.91
CA VAL A 49 3.15 0.33 7.54
C VAL A 49 4.19 -0.53 8.27
N LYS A 50 3.81 -1.20 9.36
CA LYS A 50 4.70 -2.04 10.18
C LYS A 50 4.91 -3.42 9.53
N VAL A 51 5.49 -3.42 8.34
CA VAL A 51 5.73 -4.62 7.52
C VAL A 51 7.22 -4.82 7.28
N HIS A 52 7.59 -6.01 6.80
CA HIS A 52 8.96 -6.31 6.43
C HIS A 52 9.45 -5.36 5.32
N HIS A 53 10.75 -5.02 5.31
CA HIS A 53 11.31 -4.05 4.35
C HIS A 53 11.04 -4.41 2.88
N LEU A 54 11.16 -5.70 2.53
CA LEU A 54 10.83 -6.20 1.18
C LEU A 54 9.37 -5.94 0.80
N ILE A 55 8.43 -6.09 1.74
CA ILE A 55 7.00 -5.86 1.49
C ILE A 55 6.71 -4.36 1.40
N LEU A 56 7.42 -3.54 2.19
CA LEU A 56 7.32 -2.08 2.15
C LEU A 56 7.72 -1.55 0.76
N LEU A 57 8.83 -2.02 0.20
CA LEU A 57 9.28 -1.66 -1.15
C LEU A 57 8.29 -2.12 -2.23
N ALA A 58 7.75 -3.34 -2.11
CA ALA A 58 6.75 -3.84 -3.04
C ALA A 58 5.44 -3.00 -2.98
N LEU A 59 5.03 -2.56 -1.79
CA LEU A 59 3.88 -1.67 -1.60
C LEU A 59 4.11 -0.29 -2.22
N ILE A 60 5.32 0.26 -2.11
CA ILE A 60 5.69 1.53 -2.74
C ILE A 60 5.58 1.42 -4.27
N LEU A 61 6.14 0.36 -4.87
CA LEU A 61 6.05 0.13 -6.31
C LEU A 61 4.60 -0.05 -6.76
N ALA A 62 3.80 -0.79 -6.00
CA ALA A 62 2.37 -0.96 -6.27
C ALA A 62 1.61 0.37 -6.17
N ALA A 63 1.90 1.20 -5.17
CA ALA A 63 1.28 2.52 -5.01
C ALA A 63 1.64 3.48 -6.16
N ILE A 64 2.89 3.45 -6.63
CA ILE A 64 3.33 4.20 -7.82
C ILE A 64 2.57 3.70 -9.07
N PHE A 65 2.47 2.38 -9.24
CA PHE A 65 1.76 1.78 -10.38
C PHE A 65 0.26 2.12 -10.39
N LEU A 66 -0.38 2.07 -9.22
CA LEU A 66 -1.81 2.38 -9.03
C LEU A 66 -2.09 3.89 -8.92
N ASN A 67 -1.05 4.74 -8.98
CA ASN A 67 -1.12 6.19 -8.82
C ASN A 67 -1.81 6.65 -7.52
N HIS A 68 -1.61 5.92 -6.42
CA HIS A 68 -2.27 6.19 -5.14
C HIS A 68 -1.36 6.97 -4.19
N LYS A 69 -1.47 8.30 -4.21
CA LYS A 69 -0.59 9.22 -3.47
C LYS A 69 -0.57 8.98 -1.96
N GLU A 70 -1.72 8.73 -1.33
CA GLU A 70 -1.77 8.60 0.15
C GLU A 70 -0.97 7.40 0.67
N ILE A 71 -1.14 6.22 0.05
CA ILE A 71 -0.34 5.03 0.36
C ILE A 71 1.13 5.31 0.08
N LEU A 72 1.47 5.97 -1.02
CA LEU A 72 2.86 6.29 -1.36
C LEU A 72 3.51 7.18 -0.29
N ASP A 73 2.86 8.29 0.09
CA ASP A 73 3.34 9.22 1.11
C ASP A 73 3.53 8.50 2.45
N MET A 74 2.55 7.71 2.86
CA MET A 74 2.59 6.94 4.10
C MET A 74 3.78 5.96 4.14
N MET A 75 4.02 5.24 3.05
CA MET A 75 5.14 4.30 2.96
C MET A 75 6.48 5.05 2.91
N CYS A 76 6.57 6.17 2.20
CA CYS A 76 7.75 7.03 2.18
C CYS A 76 8.08 7.59 3.57
N GLN A 77 7.06 8.01 4.33
CA GLN A 77 7.23 8.46 5.71
C GLN A 77 7.74 7.33 6.61
N GLU A 78 7.20 6.11 6.50
CA GLU A 78 7.70 4.96 7.26
C GLU A 78 9.15 4.63 6.92
N VAL A 79 9.54 4.68 5.63
CA VAL A 79 10.93 4.49 5.21
C VAL A 79 11.82 5.58 5.83
N ALA A 80 11.41 6.85 5.78
CA ALA A 80 12.15 7.95 6.39
C ALA A 80 12.27 7.77 7.92
N ASN A 81 11.21 7.32 8.60
CA ASN A 81 11.22 7.03 10.03
C ASN A 81 12.16 5.88 10.39
N ARG A 82 12.24 4.84 9.54
CA ARG A 82 13.19 3.73 9.73
C ARG A 82 14.63 4.15 9.52
N ILE A 83 14.90 5.01 8.53
CA ILE A 83 16.24 5.58 8.31
C ILE A 83 16.64 6.45 9.50
N LYS A 84 15.75 7.32 9.97
CA LYS A 84 15.98 8.17 11.16
C LYS A 84 16.20 7.36 12.45
N ARG A 85 15.52 6.22 12.61
CA ARG A 85 15.73 5.31 13.75
C ARG A 85 17.03 4.49 13.66
N LYS A 86 17.70 4.48 12.50
CA LYS A 86 18.90 3.67 12.25
C LYS A 86 20.23 4.45 12.27
N THR A 87 20.26 5.69 12.74
CA THR A 87 21.51 6.48 12.88
C THR A 87 21.87 6.73 14.35
N PRO A 88 23.15 6.73 14.77
CA PRO A 88 24.29 5.88 14.42
C PRO A 88 24.98 5.36 15.71
N GLU A 89 24.73 4.13 16.14
CA GLU A 89 25.45 3.53 17.30
C GLU A 89 25.98 2.12 17.01
N GLU A 90 26.25 1.83 15.75
CA GLU A 90 27.14 0.74 15.37
C GLU A 90 28.30 1.37 14.58
N THR A 91 29.26 1.93 15.34
CA THR A 91 30.62 2.21 14.89
C THR A 91 31.49 1.01 15.19
#